data_AF-A0A2N2EB15-F1
#
_entry.id   AF-A0A2N2EB15-F1
#
_cell.length_a   1.000
_cell.length_b   1.000
_cell.length_c   1.000
_cell.angle_alpha   90.00
_cell.angle_beta   90.00
_cell.angle_gamma   90.00
#
_symmetry.space_group_name_H-M   'P 1'
#
loop_
_entity.id
_entity.type
_entity.pdbx_description
1 polymer ?
#
loop_
_entity_poly.entity_id
_entity_poly.type
_entity_poly.pdbx_seq_one_letter_code
_entity_poly.pdbx_strand_id
1 'polypeptide(L)'
;MRRVLKNTIIVLILAVVFTCFYWFIIHPNSYDYNTAVNNGDVVMGPEGPINKEGLIQYIKNVELKQIEKIRITAYSKEGYPIIFDLEYDGTIIICNTDNTRNAYGREKSKQYGEYTKIIKGDYNDYFLIDETGRYQKQWIFQE
;
A
#
# COMPACT_ATOMS: atom_id res chain seq x y z
N MET A 1 -9.42 -50.05 -22.65
CA MET A 1 -9.95 -48.76 -23.15
C MET A 1 -10.62 -47.90 -22.06
N ARG A 2 -11.65 -48.38 -21.32
CA ARG A 2 -12.34 -47.59 -20.27
C ARG A 2 -11.45 -47.07 -19.12
N ARG A 3 -10.43 -47.83 -18.72
CA ARG A 3 -9.49 -47.44 -17.63
C ARG A 3 -8.53 -46.32 -18.06
N VAL A 4 -8.04 -46.37 -19.30
CA VAL A 4 -7.19 -45.34 -19.89
C VAL A 4 -8.00 -44.05 -20.05
N LEU A 5 -9.23 -44.13 -20.58
CA LEU A 5 -10.13 -42.98 -20.72
C LEU A 5 -10.45 -42.30 -19.38
N LYS A 6 -10.73 -43.07 -18.32
CA LYS A 6 -10.93 -42.53 -16.96
C LYS A 6 -9.69 -41.81 -16.44
N ASN A 7 -8.50 -42.40 -16.61
CA ASN A 7 -7.26 -41.79 -16.15
C ASN A 7 -6.94 -40.51 -16.92
N THR A 8 -7.19 -40.48 -18.23
CA THR A 8 -7.04 -39.27 -19.05
C THR A 8 -7.98 -38.16 -18.60
N ILE A 9 -9.25 -38.47 -18.31
CA ILE A 9 -10.22 -37.49 -17.81
C ILE A 9 -9.80 -36.94 -16.44
N ILE A 10 -9.31 -37.78 -15.52
CA ILE A 10 -8.82 -37.34 -14.21
C ILE A 10 -7.63 -36.39 -14.35
N VAL A 11 -6.66 -36.71 -15.21
CA VAL A 11 -5.50 -35.84 -15.46
C VAL A 11 -5.92 -34.50 -16.05
N LEU A 12 -6.89 -34.47 -16.96
CA LEU A 12 -7.42 -33.23 -17.53
C LEU A 12 -8.14 -32.37 -16.48
N ILE A 13 -8.94 -32.98 -15.60
CA ILE A 13 -9.59 -32.27 -14.49
C ILE A 13 -8.55 -31.68 -13.55
N LEU A 14 -7.53 -32.46 -13.17
CA LEU A 14 -6.45 -31.97 -12.31
C LEU A 14 -5.66 -30.82 -12.96
N ALA A 15 -5.43 -30.87 -14.27
CA ALA A 15 -4.77 -29.78 -15.00
C ALA A 15 -5.61 -28.49 -15.01
N VAL A 16 -6.93 -28.59 -15.21
CA VAL A 16 -7.85 -27.43 -15.15
C VAL A 16 -7.96 -26.85 -13.74
N VAL A 17 -8.02 -27.71 -12.71
CA VAL A 17 -8.01 -27.26 -11.31
C VAL A 17 -6.69 -26.56 -11.01
N PHE A 18 -5.56 -27.10 -11.45
CA PHE A 18 -4.25 -26.50 -11.24
C PHE A 18 -4.10 -25.13 -11.91
N THR A 19 -4.63 -24.94 -13.13
CA THR A 19 -4.60 -23.63 -13.80
C THR A 19 -5.53 -22.61 -13.14
N CYS A 20 -6.70 -23.03 -12.66
CA CYS A 20 -7.60 -22.16 -11.87
C CYS A 20 -6.97 -21.74 -10.53
N PHE A 21 -6.31 -22.66 -9.82
CA PHE A 21 -5.57 -22.34 -8.60
C PHE A 21 -4.37 -21.42 -8.86
N TYR A 22 -3.65 -21.63 -9.96
CA TYR A 22 -2.55 -20.75 -10.35
C TYR A 22 -3.00 -19.32 -10.63
N TRP A 23 -4.17 -19.12 -11.23
CA TRP A 23 -4.71 -17.77 -11.46
C TRP A 23 -4.93 -17.02 -10.15
N PHE A 24 -5.45 -17.71 -9.13
CA PHE A 24 -5.77 -17.12 -7.82
C PHE A 24 -4.52 -16.78 -7.00
N ILE A 25 -3.41 -17.50 -7.20
CA ILE A 25 -2.14 -17.24 -6.51
C ILE A 25 -1.39 -16.03 -7.12
N ILE A 26 -1.54 -15.78 -8.43
CA ILE A 26 -0.73 -14.77 -9.14
C ILE A 26 -1.30 -13.35 -9.02
N HIS A 27 -2.59 -13.19 -8.73
CA HIS A 27 -3.22 -11.87 -8.62
C HIS A 27 -3.43 -11.52 -7.14
N PRO A 28 -2.54 -10.73 -6.52
CA PRO A 28 -2.83 -10.20 -5.19
C PRO A 28 -4.18 -9.49 -5.24
N ASN A 29 -5.05 -9.77 -4.25
CA ASN A 29 -6.35 -9.12 -4.14
C ASN A 29 -6.18 -7.61 -4.33
N SER A 30 -6.93 -7.05 -5.29
CA SER A 30 -6.96 -5.62 -5.53
C SER A 30 -7.41 -4.95 -4.24
N TYR A 31 -6.65 -3.95 -3.79
CA TYR A 31 -7.06 -3.09 -2.70
C TYR A 31 -7.68 -1.86 -3.35
N ASP A 32 -9.01 -1.83 -3.43
CA ASP A 32 -9.74 -0.78 -4.13
C ASP A 32 -10.07 0.41 -3.22
N TYR A 33 -10.42 1.53 -3.85
CA TYR A 33 -10.69 2.79 -3.20
C TYR A 33 -11.71 2.68 -2.06
N ASN A 34 -12.85 2.02 -2.31
CA ASN A 34 -13.91 1.87 -1.32
C ASN A 34 -13.46 1.01 -0.13
N THR A 35 -12.66 -0.02 -0.39
CA THR A 35 -12.06 -0.85 0.64
C THR A 35 -11.13 -0.03 1.54
N ALA A 36 -10.26 0.80 0.95
CA ALA A 36 -9.38 1.68 1.72
C ALA A 36 -10.16 2.69 2.59
N VAL A 37 -11.18 3.33 2.02
CA VAL A 37 -12.06 4.25 2.76
C VAL A 37 -12.76 3.54 3.92
N ASN A 38 -13.34 2.36 3.68
CA ASN A 38 -14.05 1.59 4.70
C ASN A 38 -13.13 1.06 5.80
N ASN A 39 -11.86 0.81 5.49
CA ASN A 39 -10.85 0.41 6.47
C ASN A 39 -10.36 1.59 7.34
N GLY A 40 -10.75 2.82 7.01
CA GLY A 40 -10.33 4.03 7.73
C GLY A 40 -8.93 4.52 7.31
N ASP A 41 -8.43 4.11 6.15
CA ASP A 41 -7.19 4.65 5.61
C ASP A 41 -7.33 6.16 5.37
N VAL A 42 -6.21 6.88 5.43
CA VAL A 42 -6.10 8.19 4.81
C VAL A 42 -5.97 7.98 3.31
N VAL A 43 -7.00 8.32 2.56
CA VAL A 43 -7.04 8.01 1.12
C VAL A 43 -6.77 9.26 0.31
N MET A 44 -5.84 9.17 -0.64
CA MET A 44 -5.68 10.15 -1.71
C MET A 44 -6.18 9.53 -3.00
N GLY A 45 -7.31 10.02 -3.51
CA GLY A 45 -7.90 9.49 -4.74
C GLY A 45 -8.33 10.56 -5.72
N PRO A 46 -8.96 10.15 -6.84
CA PRO A 46 -9.41 11.06 -7.90
C PRO A 46 -10.40 12.13 -7.42
N GLU A 47 -11.15 11.85 -6.36
CA GLU A 47 -12.14 12.76 -5.77
C GLU A 47 -11.55 13.69 -4.70
N GLY A 48 -10.24 13.59 -4.45
CA GLY A 48 -9.52 14.32 -3.40
C GLY A 48 -9.21 13.47 -2.17
N PRO A 49 -8.68 14.09 -1.11
CA PRO A 49 -8.32 13.40 0.12
C PRO A 49 -9.54 13.05 0.98
N ILE A 50 -9.57 11.83 1.53
CA ILE A 50 -10.56 11.33 2.50
C ILE A 50 -9.85 10.96 3.80
N ASN A 51 -10.51 11.18 4.94
CA ASN A 51 -9.99 10.94 6.29
C ASN A 51 -8.67 11.67 6.60
N LYS A 52 -8.41 12.81 5.95
CA LYS A 52 -7.15 13.55 6.11
C LYS A 52 -6.86 14.02 7.55
N GLU A 53 -7.91 14.14 8.35
CA GLU A 53 -7.82 14.44 9.78
C GLU A 53 -7.00 13.38 10.53
N GLY A 54 -7.03 12.12 10.06
CA GLY A 54 -6.18 11.05 10.58
C GLY A 54 -4.69 11.35 10.43
N LEU A 55 -4.27 11.88 9.27
CA LEU A 55 -2.88 12.28 9.06
C LEU A 55 -2.48 13.47 9.95
N ILE A 56 -3.37 14.45 10.10
CA ILE A 56 -3.13 15.61 10.98
C ILE A 56 -2.97 15.15 12.44
N GLN A 57 -3.83 14.24 12.89
CA GLN A 57 -3.76 13.68 14.24
C GLN A 57 -2.49 12.85 14.43
N TYR A 58 -2.11 12.04 13.43
CA TYR A 58 -0.87 11.27 13.45
C TYR A 58 0.37 12.17 13.59
N ILE A 59 0.46 13.23 12.79
CA ILE A 59 1.58 14.20 12.87
C ILE A 59 1.65 14.80 14.28
N LYS A 60 0.52 15.23 14.84
CA LYS A 60 0.47 15.79 16.20
C LYS A 60 0.93 14.78 17.25
N ASN A 61 0.56 13.52 17.12
CA ASN A 61 0.94 12.47 18.06
C ASN A 61 2.44 12.13 17.95
N VAL A 62 3.00 12.12 16.75
CA VAL A 62 4.46 12.03 16.53
C VAL A 62 5.19 13.19 17.22
N GLU A 63 4.71 14.43 17.09
CA GLU A 63 5.29 15.60 17.78
C GLU A 63 5.24 15.48 19.31
N LEU A 64 4.17 14.87 19.83
CA LEU A 64 3.98 14.59 21.25
C LEU A 64 4.68 13.30 21.72
N LYS A 65 5.45 12.65 20.84
CA LYS A 65 6.14 11.37 21.07
C LYS A 65 5.20 10.22 21.47
N GLN A 66 3.98 10.22 20.98
CA GLN A 66 2.99 9.18 21.23
C GLN A 66 3.08 8.09 20.18
N ILE A 67 3.23 6.83 20.62
CA ILE A 67 3.25 5.67 19.73
C ILE A 67 1.93 5.59 18.98
N GLU A 68 2.00 5.57 17.65
CA GLU A 68 0.82 5.49 16.79
C GLU A 68 1.17 4.84 15.46
N LYS A 69 0.14 4.34 14.77
CA LYS A 69 0.22 3.84 13.41
C LYS A 69 -0.90 4.41 12.56
N ILE A 70 -0.63 4.60 11.28
CA ILE A 70 -1.62 5.01 10.29
C ILE A 70 -1.33 4.34 8.96
N ARG A 71 -2.38 4.12 8.15
CA ARG A 71 -2.25 3.72 6.76
C ARG A 71 -2.68 4.87 5.86
N ILE A 72 -1.84 5.18 4.88
CA ILE A 72 -2.14 6.11 3.80
C ILE A 72 -2.20 5.30 2.51
N THR A 73 -3.25 5.49 1.72
CA THR A 73 -3.41 4.79 0.44
C THR A 73 -3.65 5.81 -0.68
N ALA A 74 -2.68 5.92 -1.59
CA ALA A 74 -2.74 6.82 -2.73
C ALA A 74 -3.12 6.04 -3.99
N TYR A 75 -4.13 6.50 -4.73
CA TYR A 75 -4.60 5.89 -5.96
C TYR A 75 -4.12 6.68 -7.18
N SER A 76 -3.63 5.96 -8.18
CA SER A 76 -3.47 6.53 -9.52
C SER A 76 -4.83 6.87 -10.13
N LYS A 77 -4.83 7.65 -11.22
CA LYS A 77 -6.05 7.96 -11.99
C LYS A 77 -6.76 6.69 -12.47
N GLU A 78 -5.99 5.64 -12.76
CA GLU A 78 -6.47 4.34 -13.22
C GLU A 78 -6.89 3.41 -12.06
N GLY A 79 -6.85 3.89 -10.81
CA GLY A 79 -7.36 3.18 -9.64
C GLY A 79 -6.38 2.22 -8.98
N TYR A 80 -5.07 2.35 -9.26
CA TYR A 80 -4.07 1.48 -8.68
C TYR A 80 -3.49 2.05 -7.38
N PRO A 81 -3.48 1.28 -6.27
CA PRO A 81 -3.01 1.78 -4.98
C PRO A 81 -1.49 1.74 -4.85
N ILE A 82 -0.98 2.73 -4.12
CA ILE A 82 0.29 2.73 -3.41
C ILE A 82 -0.05 2.85 -1.93
N ILE A 83 0.37 1.89 -1.11
CA ILE A 83 0.03 1.84 0.31
C ILE A 83 1.27 2.22 1.13
N PHE A 84 1.10 3.12 2.09
CA PHE A 84 2.10 3.52 3.06
C PHE A 84 1.59 3.18 4.46
N ASP A 85 2.19 2.17 5.09
CA ASP A 85 1.97 1.87 6.51
C ASP A 85 3.03 2.60 7.33
N LEU A 86 2.60 3.58 8.12
CA LEU A 86 3.46 4.36 9.01
C LEU A 86 3.27 3.89 10.45
N GLU A 87 4.37 3.64 11.14
CA GLU A 87 4.40 3.31 12.56
C GLU A 87 5.46 4.17 13.25
N TYR A 88 5.04 4.94 14.24
CA TYR A 88 5.94 5.73 15.06
C TYR A 88 6.15 5.03 16.41
N ASP A 89 7.40 4.72 16.73
CA ASP A 89 7.77 3.93 17.92
C ASP A 89 8.11 4.78 19.16
N GLY A 90 7.93 6.10 19.07
CA GLY A 90 8.37 7.06 20.10
C GLY A 90 9.72 7.73 19.79
N THR A 91 10.43 7.25 18.77
CA THR A 91 11.74 7.76 18.33
C THR A 91 11.77 8.01 16.83
N ILE A 92 11.46 7.00 16.03
CA ILE A 92 11.49 7.02 14.56
C ILE A 92 10.12 6.64 13.97
N ILE A 93 9.92 7.03 12.71
CA ILE A 93 8.80 6.64 11.88
C ILE A 93 9.28 5.54 10.94
N ILE A 94 8.76 4.35 11.12
CA ILE A 94 8.92 3.23 10.19
C ILE A 94 7.85 3.38 9.11
N CYS A 95 8.25 3.34 7.83
CA CYS A 95 7.34 3.33 6.69
C CYS A 95 7.54 2.06 5.88
N ASN A 96 6.47 1.28 5.74
CA ASN A 96 6.39 0.18 4.78
C ASN A 96 5.57 0.63 3.57
N THR A 97 6.23 0.81 2.43
CA THR A 97 5.60 1.15 1.16
C THR A 97 5.29 -0.14 0.40
N ASP A 98 4.04 -0.37 0.02
CA ASP A 98 3.61 -1.48 -0.84
C ASP A 98 3.07 -0.94 -2.17
N ASN A 99 3.87 -1.13 -3.23
CA ASN A 99 3.51 -0.79 -4.61
C ASN A 99 3.24 -2.04 -5.46
N THR A 100 3.12 -3.23 -4.85
CA THR A 100 3.00 -4.51 -5.57
C THR A 100 1.70 -4.64 -6.36
N ARG A 101 0.66 -3.92 -5.94
CA ARG A 101 -0.67 -3.86 -6.57
C ARG A 101 -0.78 -2.78 -7.64
N ASN A 102 0.26 -1.98 -7.84
CA ASN A 102 0.25 -0.94 -8.86
C ASN A 102 0.58 -1.52 -10.24
N ALA A 103 -0.40 -1.59 -11.13
CA ALA A 103 -0.21 -2.23 -12.44
C ALA A 103 0.73 -1.46 -13.36
N TYR A 104 0.85 -0.14 -13.20
CA TYR A 104 1.68 0.73 -14.04
C TYR A 104 2.97 1.20 -13.37
N GLY A 105 3.18 0.84 -12.10
CA GLY A 105 4.43 1.10 -11.40
C GLY A 105 5.60 0.37 -12.05
N ARG A 106 6.70 1.08 -12.31
CA ARG A 106 7.96 0.47 -12.83
C ARG A 106 8.53 -0.57 -11.87
N GLU A 107 8.27 -0.42 -10.57
CA GLU A 107 8.73 -1.32 -9.52
C GLU A 107 7.56 -1.81 -8.68
N LYS A 108 7.21 -3.09 -8.86
CA LYS A 108 6.24 -3.79 -7.99
C LYS A 108 6.99 -4.35 -6.79
N SER A 109 7.31 -3.47 -5.84
CA SER A 109 8.11 -3.81 -4.67
C SER A 109 7.41 -3.43 -3.37
N LYS A 110 7.88 -4.06 -2.30
CA LYS A 110 7.70 -3.55 -0.95
C LYS A 110 9.01 -2.89 -0.53
N GLN A 111 8.93 -1.71 0.06
CA GLN A 111 10.09 -0.95 0.51
C GLN A 111 9.92 -0.64 1.98
N TYR A 112 11.02 -0.73 2.73
CA TYR A 112 11.11 -0.37 4.13
C TYR A 112 11.98 0.87 4.24
N GLY A 113 11.56 1.84 5.05
CA GLY A 113 12.37 3.00 5.37
C GLY A 113 12.15 3.48 6.80
N GLU A 114 13.19 4.08 7.36
CA GLU A 114 13.19 4.71 8.68
C GLU A 114 13.38 6.22 8.52
N TYR A 115 12.53 6.97 9.20
CA TYR A 115 12.45 8.42 9.07
C TYR A 115 12.36 9.06 10.46
N THR A 116 12.78 10.30 10.58
CA THR A 116 12.75 11.02 11.86
C THR A 116 11.72 12.14 11.90
N LYS A 117 11.26 12.60 10.74
CA LYS A 117 10.36 13.75 10.65
C LYS A 117 9.38 13.62 9.50
N ILE A 118 8.24 14.30 9.68
CA ILE A 118 7.27 14.59 8.64
C ILE A 118 7.34 16.09 8.38
N ILE A 119 7.44 16.50 7.12
CA ILE A 119 7.36 17.92 6.73
C ILE A 119 6.23 18.12 5.74
N LYS A 120 5.63 19.31 5.79
CA LYS A 120 4.77 19.82 4.72
C LYS A 120 5.64 20.64 3.77
N GLY A 121 5.70 20.22 2.51
CA GLY A 121 6.38 20.93 1.44
C GLY A 121 5.45 21.90 0.71
N ASP A 122 5.90 22.32 -0.48
CA ASP A 122 5.08 23.11 -1.39
C ASP A 122 3.85 22.29 -1.87
N TYR A 123 2.83 22.98 -2.40
CA TYR A 123 1.61 22.33 -2.95
C TYR A 123 0.88 21.39 -1.98
N ASN A 124 1.03 21.61 -0.67
CA ASN A 124 0.48 20.78 0.40
C ASN A 124 0.91 19.31 0.39
N ASP A 125 2.08 19.01 -0.18
CA ASP A 125 2.66 17.68 -0.10
C ASP A 125 3.24 17.39 1.29
N TYR A 126 3.12 16.16 1.75
CA TYR A 126 3.75 15.65 2.97
C TYR A 126 4.86 14.67 2.61
N PHE A 127 6.02 14.88 3.23
CA PHE A 127 7.21 14.06 3.03
C PHE A 127 7.75 13.53 4.36
N LEU A 128 8.21 12.28 4.33
CA LEU A 128 9.06 11.74 5.38
C LEU A 128 10.52 12.10 5.10
N ILE A 129 11.28 12.41 6.15
CA ILE A 129 12.69 12.74 6.07
C ILE A 129 13.50 11.88 7.05
N ASP A 130 14.59 11.30 6.56
CA ASP A 130 15.63 10.66 7.37
C ASP A 130 16.50 11.67 8.15
N GLU A 131 17.40 11.20 8.99
CA GLU A 131 18.33 12.06 9.76
C GLU A 131 19.27 12.89 8.87
N THR A 132 19.54 12.44 7.65
CA THR A 132 20.50 13.09 6.74
C THR A 132 19.90 14.29 6.03
N GLY A 133 18.57 14.33 5.89
CA GLY A 133 17.79 15.47 5.42
C GLY A 133 18.02 15.92 3.97
N ARG A 134 19.03 15.37 3.29
CA ARG A 134 19.57 15.97 2.06
C ARG A 134 19.22 15.22 0.79
N TYR A 135 18.85 13.93 0.84
CA TYR A 135 18.67 13.13 -0.39
C TYR A 135 17.55 12.08 -0.39
N GLN A 136 16.84 11.82 0.71
CA GLN A 136 15.76 10.80 0.75
C GLN A 136 14.46 11.36 1.33
N LYS A 137 13.77 12.19 0.55
CA LYS A 137 12.39 12.59 0.85
C LYS A 137 11.44 11.53 0.28
N GLN A 138 10.71 10.85 1.14
CA GLN A 138 9.62 9.95 0.71
C GLN A 138 8.32 10.73 0.71
N TRP A 139 7.73 10.94 -0.47
CA TRP A 139 6.37 11.50 -0.58
C TRP A 139 5.35 10.48 -0.07
N ILE A 140 4.39 10.92 0.73
CA ILE A 140 3.36 10.05 1.31
C ILE A 140 1.94 10.52 1.08
N PHE A 141 1.72 11.82 0.87
CA PHE A 141 0.37 12.37 0.77
C PHE A 141 0.38 13.79 0.18
N GLN A 142 -0.72 14.17 -0.48
CA GLN A 142 -1.00 15.55 -0.88
C GLN A 142 -2.43 15.91 -0.46
N GLU A 143 -2.59 17.09 0.16
CA GLU A 143 -3.89 17.65 0.55
C GLU A 143 -4.54 18.48 -0.57
#